data_AF-A0A4W5JQ80-F1
#
_entry.id   AF-A0A4W5JQ80-F1
#
_cell.length_a   1.000
_cell.length_b   1.000
_cell.length_c   1.000
_cell.angle_alpha   90.00
_cell.angle_beta   90.00
_cell.angle_gamma   90.00
#
_symmetry.space_group_name_H-M   'P 1'
#
loop_
_entity.id
_entity.type
_entity.pdbx_description
1 polymer ?
#
loop_
_entity_poly.entity_id
_entity_poly.type
_entity_poly.pdbx_seq_one_letter_code
_entity_poly.pdbx_strand_id
1 'polypeptide(L)'
;MFFFSGCFPSFTSIMQESIRVNPSMVTKLRATFLKLASALDLPLLRINQANSPDLLSVSQFYSGELVTYVRKVLQIIPESMFTSLAKIIKLQIHAIMEVPTRLDKDKLKDYAQLGARYEVAKLTHAISIFTEGILMMKTTLVGIIKVDPKQLLEDGIRKELVRRVAYALHKGLIFNPKAKTSELMPKLKEMAATMDGFYRSFEYIQDYVSIYGLKIWQEEVSRIINYNVEQECNSFLRTKVGTLL
;
A
#
# COMPACT_ATOMS: atom_id res chain seq x y z
N MET A 1 -1.35 -17.40 -26.93
CA MET A 1 -1.05 -16.93 -25.55
C MET A 1 -0.43 -15.52 -25.50
N PHE A 2 0.05 -14.97 -26.63
CA PHE A 2 0.36 -13.53 -26.82
C PHE A 2 -0.79 -12.55 -26.48
N PHE A 3 -2.03 -13.04 -26.40
CA PHE A 3 -3.22 -12.27 -26.06
C PHE A 3 -3.17 -11.64 -24.65
N PHE A 4 -2.47 -12.28 -23.71
CA PHE A 4 -2.37 -11.75 -22.35
C PHE A 4 -1.45 -10.51 -22.32
N SER A 5 -0.25 -10.59 -22.87
CA SER A 5 0.75 -9.50 -22.75
C SER A 5 0.33 -8.15 -23.39
N GLY A 6 -0.39 -8.15 -24.51
CA GLY A 6 -0.72 -6.92 -25.25
C GLY A 6 -1.94 -6.14 -24.78
N CYS A 7 -2.95 -6.80 -24.19
CA CYS A 7 -4.24 -6.15 -23.87
C CYS A 7 -4.35 -5.66 -22.42
N PHE A 8 -3.70 -6.33 -21.47
CA PHE A 8 -3.84 -5.98 -20.04
C PHE A 8 -3.42 -4.57 -19.63
N PRO A 9 -2.37 -3.94 -20.20
CA PRO A 9 -1.97 -2.60 -19.78
C PRO A 9 -3.11 -1.59 -19.94
N SER A 10 -3.83 -1.65 -21.07
CA SER A 10 -4.95 -0.77 -21.40
C SER A 10 -6.12 -0.94 -20.45
N PHE A 11 -6.46 -2.20 -20.12
CA PHE A 11 -7.56 -2.50 -19.20
C PHE A 11 -7.21 -2.24 -17.72
N THR A 12 -5.92 -2.28 -17.36
CA THR A 12 -5.48 -2.04 -15.98
C THR A 12 -5.91 -0.66 -15.49
N SER A 13 -5.67 0.38 -16.29
CA SER A 13 -6.06 1.75 -15.94
C SER A 13 -7.57 1.89 -15.78
N ILE A 14 -8.35 1.25 -16.65
CA ILE A 14 -9.82 1.28 -16.58
C ILE A 14 -10.31 0.57 -15.31
N MET A 15 -9.75 -0.60 -14.98
CA MET A 15 -10.08 -1.34 -13.76
C MET A 15 -9.71 -0.53 -12.51
N GLN A 16 -8.52 0.05 -12.48
CA GLN A 16 -8.05 0.87 -11.36
C GLN A 16 -8.90 2.13 -11.16
N GLU A 17 -9.28 2.82 -12.24
CA GLU A 17 -10.17 3.98 -12.16
C GLU A 17 -11.55 3.57 -11.65
N SER A 18 -12.08 2.43 -12.12
CA SER A 18 -13.38 1.93 -11.64
C SER A 18 -13.36 1.61 -10.14
N ILE A 19 -12.26 1.06 -9.62
CA ILE A 19 -12.07 0.79 -8.19
C ILE A 19 -11.96 2.11 -7.41
N ARG A 20 -11.24 3.10 -7.96
CA ARG A 20 -11.08 4.41 -7.31
C ARG A 20 -12.43 5.12 -7.12
N VAL A 21 -13.31 5.04 -8.13
CA VAL A 21 -14.65 5.62 -8.06
C VAL A 21 -15.58 4.78 -7.18
N ASN A 22 -15.52 3.45 -7.28
CA ASN A 22 -16.36 2.55 -6.50
C ASN A 22 -15.58 1.31 -6.04
N PRO A 23 -15.16 1.26 -4.76
CA PRO A 23 -14.34 0.15 -4.25
C PRO A 23 -15.06 -1.20 -4.23
N SER A 24 -16.39 -1.23 -4.19
CA SER A 24 -17.17 -2.48 -4.30
C SER A 24 -17.03 -3.19 -5.66
N MET A 25 -16.48 -2.49 -6.67
CA MET A 25 -16.19 -3.08 -7.97
C MET A 25 -15.16 -4.24 -7.87
N VAL A 26 -14.34 -4.27 -6.82
CA VAL A 26 -13.39 -5.35 -6.54
C VAL A 26 -14.09 -6.71 -6.49
N THR A 27 -15.28 -6.78 -5.91
CA THR A 27 -16.09 -8.02 -5.86
C THR A 27 -16.49 -8.51 -7.25
N LYS A 28 -16.72 -7.60 -8.21
CA LYS A 28 -17.01 -7.95 -9.60
C LYS A 28 -15.74 -8.34 -10.36
N LEU A 29 -14.63 -7.63 -10.11
CA LEU A 29 -13.33 -7.96 -10.70
C LEU A 29 -12.82 -9.35 -10.31
N ARG A 30 -13.21 -9.86 -9.13
CA ARG A 30 -12.99 -11.26 -8.75
C ARG A 30 -13.51 -12.24 -9.81
N ALA A 31 -14.69 -12.01 -10.38
CA ALA A 31 -15.24 -12.88 -11.42
C ALA A 31 -14.38 -12.83 -12.69
N THR A 32 -13.87 -11.64 -13.05
CA THR A 32 -12.93 -11.47 -14.16
C THR A 32 -11.64 -12.24 -13.91
N PHE A 33 -11.05 -12.15 -12.71
CA PHE A 33 -9.82 -12.88 -12.36
C PHE A 33 -10.03 -14.40 -12.37
N LEU A 34 -11.17 -14.89 -11.88
CA LEU A 34 -11.55 -16.30 -11.99
C LEU A 34 -11.69 -16.74 -13.44
N LYS A 35 -12.28 -15.89 -14.30
CA LYS A 35 -12.42 -16.22 -15.72
C LYS A 35 -11.06 -16.28 -16.41
N LEU A 36 -10.14 -15.37 -16.09
CA LEU A 36 -8.76 -15.42 -16.58
C LEU A 36 -8.02 -16.67 -16.09
N ALA A 37 -8.21 -17.07 -14.84
CA ALA A 37 -7.64 -18.31 -14.30
C ALA A 37 -8.16 -19.54 -15.06
N SER A 38 -9.47 -19.62 -15.33
CA SER A 38 -10.06 -20.74 -16.07
C SER A 38 -9.54 -20.89 -17.50
N ALA A 39 -9.00 -19.83 -18.10
CA ALA A 39 -8.39 -19.91 -19.42
C ALA A 39 -7.08 -20.72 -19.42
N LEU A 40 -6.48 -20.95 -18.24
CA LEU A 40 -5.28 -21.78 -18.07
C LEU A 40 -5.62 -23.27 -17.92
N ASP A 41 -6.85 -23.63 -17.60
CA ASP A 41 -7.23 -25.03 -17.31
C ASP A 41 -7.02 -25.94 -18.52
N LEU A 42 -7.48 -25.52 -19.71
CA LEU A 42 -7.36 -26.34 -20.92
C LEU A 42 -5.90 -26.53 -21.39
N PRO A 43 -5.04 -25.49 -21.44
CA PRO A 43 -3.61 -25.67 -21.67
C PRO A 43 -2.93 -26.61 -20.66
N LEU A 44 -3.20 -26.44 -19.37
CA LEU A 44 -2.60 -27.27 -18.32
C LEU A 44 -3.07 -28.72 -18.41
N LEU A 45 -4.35 -28.96 -18.74
CA LEU A 45 -4.89 -30.30 -18.97
C LEU A 45 -4.17 -31.00 -20.13
N ARG A 46 -3.89 -30.29 -21.23
CA ARG A 46 -3.17 -30.84 -22.39
C ARG A 46 -1.73 -31.22 -22.05
N ILE A 47 -1.04 -30.40 -21.25
CA ILE A 47 0.32 -30.69 -20.78
C ILE A 47 0.31 -31.94 -19.89
N ASN A 48 -0.69 -32.06 -19.00
CA ASN A 48 -0.86 -33.23 -18.16
C ASN A 48 -1.13 -34.50 -18.99
N GLN A 49 -2.00 -34.42 -20.01
CA GLN A 49 -2.28 -35.54 -20.91
C GLN A 49 -1.06 -35.98 -21.73
N ALA A 50 -0.13 -35.05 -22.02
CA ALA A 50 1.13 -35.35 -22.69
C ALA A 50 2.18 -35.97 -21.75
N ASN A 51 1.87 -36.18 -20.46
CA ASN A 51 2.81 -36.64 -19.43
C ASN A 51 4.12 -35.83 -19.39
N SER A 52 4.04 -34.52 -19.69
CA SER A 52 5.21 -33.66 -19.66
C SER A 52 5.64 -33.40 -18.22
N PRO A 53 6.95 -33.44 -17.92
CA PRO A 53 7.47 -33.09 -16.60
C PRO A 53 7.28 -31.60 -16.26
N ASP A 54 6.99 -30.76 -17.25
CA ASP A 54 6.89 -29.29 -17.11
C ASP A 54 5.53 -28.81 -16.59
N LEU A 55 4.59 -29.72 -16.31
CA LEU A 55 3.25 -29.34 -15.84
C LEU A 55 3.31 -28.42 -14.62
N LEU A 56 4.15 -28.76 -13.64
CA LEU A 56 4.27 -28.00 -12.40
C LEU A 56 4.88 -26.62 -12.63
N SER A 57 5.99 -26.55 -13.38
CA SER A 57 6.70 -25.29 -13.65
C SER A 57 5.83 -24.33 -14.46
N VAL A 58 5.13 -24.83 -15.49
CA VAL A 58 4.22 -24.05 -16.33
C VAL A 58 3.01 -23.55 -15.53
N SER A 59 2.41 -24.41 -14.71
CA SER A 59 1.27 -24.04 -13.86
C SER A 59 1.65 -22.96 -12.84
N GLN A 60 2.81 -23.11 -12.19
CA GLN A 60 3.32 -22.11 -11.23
C GLN A 60 3.61 -20.78 -11.91
N PHE A 61 4.29 -20.80 -13.06
CA PHE A 61 4.64 -19.58 -13.79
C PHE A 61 3.39 -18.77 -14.18
N TYR A 62 2.42 -19.39 -14.86
CA TYR A 62 1.24 -18.66 -15.34
C TYR A 62 0.29 -18.26 -14.20
N SER A 63 0.15 -19.09 -13.17
CA SER A 63 -0.61 -18.71 -11.97
C SER A 63 0.06 -17.52 -11.28
N GLY A 64 1.40 -17.51 -11.20
CA GLY A 64 2.20 -16.42 -10.64
C GLY A 64 2.01 -15.11 -11.40
N GLU A 65 2.07 -15.14 -12.74
CA GLU A 65 1.83 -13.96 -13.58
C GLU A 65 0.41 -13.40 -13.37
N LEU A 66 -0.60 -14.27 -13.26
CA LEU A 66 -1.97 -13.83 -13.01
C LEU A 66 -2.13 -13.21 -11.62
N VAL A 67 -1.50 -13.78 -10.60
CA VAL A 67 -1.49 -13.21 -9.23
C VAL A 67 -0.77 -11.86 -9.21
N THR A 68 0.36 -11.74 -9.91
CA THR A 68 1.08 -10.47 -10.06
C THR A 68 0.20 -9.40 -10.72
N TYR A 69 -0.57 -9.78 -11.73
CA TYR A 69 -1.54 -8.91 -12.36
C TYR A 69 -2.65 -8.46 -11.40
N VAL A 70 -3.25 -9.40 -10.63
CA VAL A 70 -4.24 -9.08 -9.60
C VAL A 70 -3.68 -8.10 -8.57
N ARG A 71 -2.47 -8.36 -8.05
CA ARG A 71 -1.77 -7.47 -7.11
C ARG A 71 -1.58 -6.07 -7.70
N LYS A 72 -1.19 -5.97 -8.97
CA LYS A 72 -1.03 -4.69 -9.67
C LYS A 72 -2.35 -3.91 -9.78
N VAL A 73 -3.45 -4.58 -10.14
CA VAL A 73 -4.76 -3.94 -10.25
C VAL A 73 -5.23 -3.45 -8.88
N LEU A 74 -5.09 -4.27 -7.83
CA LEU A 74 -5.56 -3.94 -6.48
C LEU A 74 -4.66 -2.94 -5.73
N GLN A 75 -3.42 -2.71 -6.17
CA GLN A 75 -2.51 -1.74 -5.56
C GLN A 75 -3.08 -0.31 -5.50
N ILE A 76 -4.02 0.03 -6.39
CA ILE A 76 -4.70 1.33 -6.38
C ILE A 76 -5.44 1.63 -5.07
N ILE A 77 -5.84 0.58 -4.35
CA ILE A 77 -6.58 0.68 -3.08
C ILE A 77 -5.67 1.28 -2.00
N PRO A 78 -4.54 0.64 -1.61
CA PRO A 78 -3.57 1.25 -0.70
C PRO A 78 -3.12 2.66 -1.13
N GLU A 79 -2.84 2.88 -2.43
CA GLU A 79 -2.43 4.21 -2.93
C GLU A 79 -3.48 5.29 -2.67
N SER A 80 -4.75 4.97 -2.91
CA SER A 80 -5.88 5.87 -2.68
C SER A 80 -6.11 6.11 -1.19
N MET A 81 -6.03 5.05 -0.37
CA MET A 81 -6.14 5.15 1.10
C MET A 81 -5.09 6.10 1.66
N PHE A 82 -3.83 5.92 1.28
CA PHE A 82 -2.74 6.77 1.75
C PHE A 82 -2.83 8.22 1.23
N THR A 83 -3.47 8.45 0.09
CA THR A 83 -3.76 9.80 -0.40
C THR A 83 -4.81 10.49 0.48
N SER A 84 -5.84 9.77 0.89
CA SER A 84 -6.84 10.26 1.86
C SER A 84 -6.22 10.48 3.25
N LEU A 85 -5.36 9.56 3.71
CA LEU A 85 -4.65 9.69 5.00
C LEU A 85 -3.80 10.95 5.07
N ALA A 86 -3.05 11.26 4.02
CA ALA A 86 -2.24 12.48 3.97
C ALA A 86 -3.10 13.75 4.15
N LYS A 87 -4.31 13.77 3.59
CA LYS A 87 -5.26 14.88 3.77
C LYS A 87 -5.81 14.93 5.21
N ILE A 88 -6.13 13.78 5.80
CA ILE A 88 -6.59 13.68 7.19
C ILE A 88 -5.53 14.25 8.14
N ILE A 89 -4.27 13.82 8.01
CA ILE A 89 -3.18 14.31 8.87
C ILE A 89 -2.99 15.81 8.72
N LYS A 90 -3.03 16.33 7.48
CA LYS A 90 -2.94 17.77 7.25
C LYS A 90 -4.05 18.54 7.97
N LEU A 91 -5.28 18.02 7.95
CA LEU A 91 -6.42 18.63 8.66
C LEU A 91 -6.25 18.53 10.18
N GLN A 92 -5.82 17.38 10.70
CA GLN A 92 -5.63 17.19 12.14
C GLN A 92 -4.53 18.08 12.72
N ILE A 93 -3.42 18.29 11.98
CA ILE A 93 -2.28 19.08 12.47
C ILE A 93 -2.50 20.58 12.29
N HIS A 94 -3.08 21.02 11.17
CA HIS A 94 -3.10 22.45 10.81
C HIS A 94 -4.47 23.12 10.93
N ALA A 95 -5.56 22.35 10.97
CA ALA A 95 -6.92 22.92 10.96
C ALA A 95 -7.70 22.61 12.24
N ILE A 96 -7.52 21.44 12.83
CA ILE A 96 -8.26 21.03 14.03
C ILE A 96 -7.51 21.45 15.29
N MET A 97 -8.19 22.17 16.18
CA MET A 97 -7.71 22.52 17.50
C MET A 97 -8.00 21.36 18.46
N GLU A 98 -7.00 21.00 19.26
CA GLU A 98 -7.18 20.05 20.34
C GLU A 98 -8.11 20.64 21.40
N VAL A 99 -9.05 19.82 21.88
CA VAL A 99 -10.03 20.25 22.89
C VAL A 99 -9.37 20.15 24.26
N PRO A 100 -9.31 21.24 25.05
CA PRO A 100 -8.73 21.21 26.39
C PRO A 100 -9.57 20.38 27.35
N THR A 101 -8.96 19.94 28.45
CA THR A 101 -9.63 19.14 29.49
C THR A 101 -10.74 19.89 30.22
N ARG A 102 -10.72 21.23 30.20
CA ARG A 102 -11.79 22.11 30.67
C ARG A 102 -12.07 23.15 29.61
N LEU A 103 -13.34 23.28 29.23
CA LEU A 103 -13.80 24.20 28.19
C LEU A 103 -15.04 24.96 28.67
N ASP A 104 -14.99 26.29 28.58
CA ASP A 104 -16.15 27.13 28.84
C ASP A 104 -17.25 26.85 27.81
N LYS A 105 -18.51 26.82 28.26
CA LYS A 105 -19.66 26.50 27.39
C LYS A 105 -19.73 27.38 26.15
N ASP A 106 -19.35 28.64 26.28
CA ASP A 106 -19.45 29.63 25.19
C ASP A 106 -18.43 29.37 24.08
N LYS A 107 -17.32 28.67 24.39
CA LYS A 107 -16.26 28.32 23.43
C LYS A 107 -16.51 26.98 22.71
N LEU A 108 -17.52 26.21 23.10
CA LEU A 108 -17.84 24.91 22.48
C LEU A 108 -17.98 25.00 20.97
N LYS A 109 -18.62 26.06 20.46
CA LYS A 109 -18.87 26.24 19.02
C LYS A 109 -17.56 26.43 18.25
N ASP A 110 -16.58 27.11 18.83
CA ASP A 110 -15.29 27.39 18.21
C ASP A 110 -14.42 26.12 18.12
N TYR A 111 -14.47 25.28 19.16
CA TYR A 111 -13.75 23.99 19.20
C TYR A 111 -14.46 22.86 18.44
N ALA A 112 -15.76 23.01 18.17
CA ALA A 112 -16.53 22.01 17.42
C ALA A 112 -15.98 21.85 15.99
N GLN A 113 -15.57 22.95 15.34
CA GLN A 113 -14.93 22.96 14.02
C GLN A 113 -15.59 21.99 13.02
N LEU A 114 -16.93 22.07 12.92
CA LEU A 114 -17.77 21.07 12.25
C LEU A 114 -17.34 20.79 10.82
N GLY A 115 -16.94 21.81 10.06
CA GLY A 115 -16.47 21.65 8.68
C GLY A 115 -15.20 20.79 8.57
N ALA A 116 -14.16 21.11 9.34
CA ALA A 116 -12.90 20.36 9.31
C ALA A 116 -13.08 18.92 9.80
N ARG A 117 -13.86 18.72 10.88
CA ARG A 117 -14.16 17.38 11.40
C ARG A 117 -15.03 16.57 10.46
N TYR A 118 -15.97 17.20 9.76
CA TYR A 118 -16.77 16.54 8.72
C TYR A 118 -15.90 16.05 7.56
N GLU A 119 -14.96 16.87 7.08
CA GLU A 119 -14.03 16.46 6.03
C GLU A 119 -13.14 15.28 6.47
N VAL A 120 -12.65 15.28 7.72
CA VAL A 120 -11.94 14.12 8.28
C VAL A 120 -12.85 12.89 8.28
N ALA A 121 -14.08 13.00 8.79
CA ALA A 121 -15.01 11.87 8.83
C ALA A 121 -15.33 11.32 7.43
N LYS A 122 -15.49 12.20 6.43
CA LYS A 122 -15.73 11.84 5.03
C LYS A 122 -14.54 11.08 4.43
N LEU A 123 -13.32 11.55 4.67
CA LEU A 123 -12.10 10.87 4.20
C LEU A 123 -11.90 9.52 4.90
N THR A 124 -12.15 9.44 6.20
CA THR A 124 -12.07 8.21 6.98
C THR A 124 -13.10 7.19 6.51
N HIS A 125 -14.34 7.62 6.27
CA HIS A 125 -15.37 6.77 5.70
C HIS A 125 -14.97 6.22 4.32
N ALA A 126 -14.39 7.05 3.46
CA ALA A 126 -13.89 6.60 2.16
C ALA A 126 -12.80 5.51 2.32
N ILE A 127 -11.88 5.66 3.28
CA ILE A 127 -10.88 4.63 3.59
C ILE A 127 -11.54 3.33 4.05
N SER A 128 -12.56 3.41 4.93
CA SER A 128 -13.31 2.22 5.36
C SER A 128 -14.00 1.51 4.21
N ILE A 129 -14.61 2.24 3.25
CA ILE A 129 -15.21 1.63 2.05
C ILE A 129 -14.16 0.89 1.21
N PHE A 130 -12.95 1.45 1.06
CA PHE A 130 -11.86 0.78 0.37
C PHE A 130 -11.48 -0.55 1.03
N THR A 131 -11.33 -0.54 2.36
CA THR A 131 -11.04 -1.74 3.16
C THR A 131 -12.17 -2.77 3.05
N GLU A 132 -13.42 -2.34 3.20
CA GLU A 132 -14.59 -3.22 3.09
C GLU A 132 -14.69 -3.83 1.69
N GLY A 133 -14.46 -3.03 0.65
CA GLY A 133 -14.46 -3.48 -0.75
C GLY A 133 -13.51 -4.66 -1.02
N ILE A 134 -12.28 -4.59 -0.52
CA ILE A 134 -11.31 -5.67 -0.67
C ILE A 134 -11.60 -6.86 0.27
N LEU A 135 -12.07 -6.62 1.50
CA LEU A 135 -12.41 -7.69 2.44
C LEU A 135 -13.69 -8.45 2.09
N MET A 136 -14.62 -7.82 1.35
CA MET A 136 -15.78 -8.49 0.77
C MET A 136 -15.41 -9.48 -0.34
N MET A 137 -14.21 -9.35 -0.92
CA MET A 137 -13.69 -10.37 -1.83
C MET A 137 -13.50 -11.68 -1.04
N LYS A 138 -13.97 -12.79 -1.59
CA LYS A 138 -13.69 -14.10 -0.99
C LYS A 138 -12.28 -14.53 -1.37
N THR A 139 -11.61 -15.27 -0.49
CA THR A 139 -10.38 -15.97 -0.83
C THR A 139 -10.58 -16.79 -2.11
N THR A 140 -9.70 -16.58 -3.09
CA THR A 140 -9.92 -17.04 -4.46
C THR A 140 -8.74 -17.86 -4.93
N LEU A 141 -9.01 -19.02 -5.51
CA LEU A 141 -7.98 -19.82 -6.18
C LEU A 141 -7.76 -19.28 -7.59
N VAL A 142 -6.55 -18.84 -7.87
CA VAL A 142 -6.11 -18.27 -9.15
C VAL A 142 -5.09 -19.24 -9.75
N GLY A 143 -5.56 -20.11 -10.63
CA GLY A 143 -4.80 -21.27 -11.10
C GLY A 143 -4.54 -22.24 -9.94
N ILE A 144 -3.28 -22.40 -9.55
CA ILE A 144 -2.89 -23.21 -8.37
C ILE A 144 -2.56 -22.37 -7.13
N ILE A 145 -2.64 -21.04 -7.21
CA ILE A 145 -2.26 -20.14 -6.11
C ILE A 145 -3.51 -19.61 -5.42
N LYS A 146 -3.56 -19.75 -4.09
CA LYS A 146 -4.63 -19.19 -3.27
C LYS A 146 -4.33 -17.72 -2.97
N VAL A 147 -5.27 -16.85 -3.31
CA VAL A 147 -5.19 -15.41 -3.10
C VAL A 147 -6.09 -15.00 -1.94
N ASP A 148 -5.47 -14.51 -0.86
CA ASP A 148 -6.15 -13.99 0.31
C ASP A 148 -6.26 -12.45 0.27
N PRO A 149 -7.48 -11.87 0.23
CA PRO A 149 -7.68 -10.42 0.14
C PRO A 149 -7.15 -9.64 1.34
N LYS A 150 -7.20 -10.22 2.55
CA LYS A 150 -6.64 -9.57 3.73
C LYS A 150 -5.12 -9.44 3.61
N GLN A 151 -4.44 -10.53 3.24
CA GLN A 151 -3.02 -10.51 2.95
C GLN A 151 -2.66 -9.54 1.80
N LEU A 152 -3.46 -9.51 0.72
CA LEU A 152 -3.25 -8.57 -0.39
C LEU A 152 -3.32 -7.10 0.06
N LEU A 153 -4.28 -6.77 0.93
CA LEU A 153 -4.41 -5.43 1.48
C LEU A 153 -3.20 -5.09 2.34
N GLU A 154 -2.80 -5.98 3.25
CA GLU A 154 -1.66 -5.79 4.13
C GLU A 154 -0.35 -5.61 3.35
N ASP A 155 -0.10 -6.48 2.37
CA ASP A 155 1.06 -6.39 1.46
C ASP A 155 1.06 -5.07 0.68
N GLY A 156 -0.11 -4.64 0.20
CA GLY A 156 -0.28 -3.39 -0.52
C GLY A 156 -0.01 -2.15 0.34
N ILE A 157 -0.47 -2.17 1.59
CA ILE A 157 -0.22 -1.11 2.60
C ILE A 157 1.26 -1.06 2.96
N ARG A 158 1.89 -2.22 3.23
CA ARG A 158 3.34 -2.30 3.47
C ARG A 158 4.14 -1.74 2.31
N LYS A 159 3.83 -2.16 1.09
CA LYS A 159 4.50 -1.69 -0.13
C LYS A 159 4.39 -0.17 -0.29
N GLU A 160 3.21 0.39 -0.07
CA GLU A 160 2.98 1.84 -0.17
C GLU A 160 3.68 2.61 0.96
N LEU A 161 3.71 2.06 2.18
CA LEU A 161 4.48 2.61 3.30
C LEU A 161 5.97 2.69 2.97
N VAL A 162 6.55 1.57 2.55
CA VAL A 162 7.98 1.47 2.20
C VAL A 162 8.32 2.47 1.11
N ARG A 163 7.50 2.55 0.06
CA ARG A 163 7.71 3.50 -1.04
C ARG A 163 7.77 4.95 -0.55
N ARG A 164 6.85 5.35 0.34
CA ARG A 164 6.77 6.74 0.83
C ARG A 164 7.84 7.07 1.86
N VAL A 165 8.14 6.15 2.76
CA VAL A 165 9.20 6.32 3.76
C VAL A 165 10.56 6.37 3.09
N ALA A 166 10.85 5.44 2.16
CA ALA A 166 12.09 5.45 1.40
C ALA A 166 12.25 6.75 0.59
N TYR A 167 11.18 7.24 -0.04
CA TYR A 167 11.19 8.51 -0.75
C TYR A 167 11.47 9.70 0.19
N ALA A 168 10.84 9.74 1.36
CA ALA A 168 11.06 10.79 2.35
C ALA A 168 12.50 10.78 2.91
N LEU A 169 13.05 9.59 3.18
CA LEU A 169 14.46 9.43 3.59
C LEU A 169 15.40 9.87 2.48
N HIS A 170 15.17 9.44 1.24
CA HIS A 170 15.98 9.84 0.08
C HIS A 170 15.98 11.36 -0.11
N LYS A 171 14.80 12.00 -0.09
CA LYS A 171 14.68 13.46 -0.20
C LYS A 171 15.35 14.18 0.99
N GLY A 172 15.19 13.66 2.21
CA GLY A 172 15.68 14.28 3.45
C GLY A 172 17.19 14.12 3.68
N LEU A 173 17.77 12.99 3.25
CA LEU A 173 19.16 12.60 3.51
C LEU A 173 20.10 12.79 2.32
N ILE A 174 19.58 13.26 1.17
CA ILE A 174 20.45 13.75 0.11
C ILE A 174 20.88 15.18 0.42
N PHE A 175 22.19 15.35 0.60
CA PHE A 175 22.83 16.64 0.81
C PHE A 175 23.66 17.00 -0.42
N ASN A 176 23.55 18.25 -0.87
CA ASN A 176 24.43 18.76 -1.92
C ASN A 176 25.83 18.95 -1.32
N PRO A 177 26.93 18.54 -1.97
CA PRO A 177 28.29 18.81 -1.51
C PRO A 177 28.58 20.30 -1.26
N LYS A 178 27.80 21.21 -1.88
CA LYS A 178 27.88 22.66 -1.69
C LYS A 178 26.88 23.20 -0.65
N ALA A 179 26.10 22.35 0.00
CA ALA A 179 25.10 22.75 0.99
C ALA A 179 25.79 23.32 2.23
N LYS A 180 25.22 24.41 2.79
CA LYS A 180 25.71 24.97 4.05
C LYS A 180 25.31 24.06 5.22
N THR A 181 26.15 23.96 6.24
CA THR A 181 25.85 23.21 7.49
C THR A 181 24.55 23.66 8.16
N SER A 182 24.12 24.90 7.92
CA SER A 182 22.83 25.45 8.35
C SER A 182 21.60 24.75 7.75
N GLU A 183 21.74 24.02 6.65
CA GLU A 183 20.62 23.35 5.96
C GLU A 183 20.29 21.95 6.53
N LEU A 184 21.21 21.37 7.33
CA LEU A 184 21.04 20.03 7.90
C LEU A 184 19.86 19.98 8.89
N MET A 185 19.88 20.85 9.89
CA MET A 185 18.86 20.85 10.95
C MET A 185 17.44 21.11 10.42
N PRO A 186 17.20 22.07 9.51
CA PRO A 186 15.89 22.25 8.87
C PRO A 186 15.41 21.01 8.10
N LYS A 187 16.28 20.37 7.31
CA LYS A 187 15.93 19.14 6.58
C LYS A 187 15.57 17.99 7.50
N LEU A 188 16.34 17.79 8.57
CA LEU A 188 16.06 16.74 9.56
C LEU A 188 14.74 17.00 10.28
N LYS A 189 14.40 18.27 10.58
CA LYS A 189 13.11 18.63 11.17
C LYS A 189 11.93 18.36 10.21
N GLU A 190 12.06 18.70 8.93
CA GLU A 190 11.03 18.39 7.92
C GLU A 190 10.83 16.87 7.77
N MET A 191 11.93 16.12 7.74
CA MET A 191 11.88 14.66 7.66
C MET A 191 11.25 14.05 8.92
N ALA A 192 11.63 14.51 10.11
CA ALA A 192 11.05 14.06 11.38
C ALA A 192 9.54 14.33 11.44
N ALA A 193 9.10 15.52 11.03
CA ALA A 193 7.67 15.85 10.94
C ALA A 193 6.93 14.94 9.95
N THR A 194 7.57 14.58 8.82
CA THR A 194 6.99 13.65 7.84
C THR A 194 6.87 12.23 8.43
N MET A 195 7.89 11.75 9.13
CA MET A 195 7.88 10.43 9.79
C MET A 195 6.83 10.37 10.91
N ASP A 196 6.73 11.41 11.73
CA ASP A 196 5.70 11.53 12.78
C ASP A 196 4.29 11.53 12.15
N GLY A 197 4.11 12.20 11.01
CA GLY A 197 2.86 12.15 10.26
C GLY A 197 2.47 10.75 9.80
N PHE A 198 3.42 9.92 9.35
CA PHE A 198 3.15 8.51 9.03
C PHE A 198 2.79 7.69 10.26
N TYR A 199 3.54 7.83 11.36
CA TYR A 199 3.25 7.15 12.63
C TYR A 199 1.81 7.43 13.09
N ARG A 200 1.43 8.71 13.18
CA ARG A 200 0.08 9.14 13.55
C ARG A 200 -0.99 8.66 12.58
N SER A 201 -0.69 8.60 11.27
CA SER A 201 -1.63 8.07 10.27
C SER A 201 -1.98 6.61 10.55
N PHE A 202 -0.96 5.80 10.86
CA PHE A 202 -1.11 4.38 11.13
C PHE A 202 -1.78 4.12 12.48
N GLU A 203 -1.48 4.94 13.48
CA GLU A 203 -2.19 4.92 14.76
C GLU A 203 -3.68 5.25 14.56
N TYR A 204 -3.99 6.27 13.76
CA TYR A 204 -5.36 6.71 13.51
C TYR A 204 -6.18 5.68 12.73
N ILE A 205 -5.60 5.06 11.70
CA ILE A 205 -6.38 4.26 10.73
C ILE A 205 -6.47 2.77 11.07
N GLN A 206 -5.68 2.27 12.03
CA GLN A 206 -5.57 0.85 12.34
C GLN A 206 -6.93 0.17 12.57
N ASP A 207 -7.83 0.82 13.30
CA ASP A 207 -9.16 0.28 13.63
C ASP A 207 -10.09 0.25 12.41
N TYR A 208 -9.96 1.24 11.51
CA TYR A 208 -10.79 1.36 10.31
C TYR A 208 -10.37 0.40 9.19
N VAL A 209 -9.15 -0.12 9.24
CA VAL A 209 -8.57 -0.99 8.22
C VAL A 209 -8.39 -2.43 8.74
N SER A 210 -8.63 -2.67 10.04
CA SER A 210 -8.50 -3.98 10.69
C SER A 210 -7.10 -4.61 10.51
N ILE A 211 -6.07 -3.76 10.67
CA ILE A 211 -4.66 -4.15 10.60
C ILE A 211 -3.91 -3.64 11.83
N TYR A 212 -2.81 -4.31 12.18
CA TYR A 212 -1.91 -3.85 13.23
C TYR A 212 -0.99 -2.73 12.72
N GLY A 213 -1.54 -1.52 12.61
CA GLY A 213 -0.87 -0.38 11.97
C GLY A 213 0.51 -0.04 12.58
N LEU A 214 0.58 0.07 13.91
CA LEU A 214 1.83 0.39 14.61
C LEU A 214 2.89 -0.72 14.48
N LYS A 215 2.46 -1.98 14.44
CA LYS A 215 3.36 -3.12 14.19
C LYS A 215 3.96 -3.04 12.79
N ILE A 216 3.12 -2.81 11.77
CA ILE A 216 3.57 -2.66 10.38
C ILE A 216 4.54 -1.48 10.25
N TRP A 217 4.24 -0.34 10.89
CA TRP A 217 5.14 0.80 10.93
C TRP A 217 6.53 0.43 11.46
N GLN A 218 6.58 -0.22 12.63
CA GLN A 218 7.84 -0.63 13.24
C GLN A 218 8.62 -1.61 12.35
N GLU A 219 7.96 -2.66 11.86
CA GLU A 219 8.56 -3.69 11.00
C GLU A 219 9.19 -3.07 9.74
N GLU A 220 8.44 -2.25 9.01
CA GLU A 220 8.90 -1.71 7.74
C GLU A 220 9.96 -0.61 7.92
N VAL A 221 9.84 0.26 8.93
CA VAL A 221 10.86 1.28 9.17
C VAL A 221 12.19 0.65 9.59
N SER A 222 12.17 -0.35 10.48
CA SER A 222 13.37 -1.10 10.85
C SER A 222 13.98 -1.80 9.62
N ARG A 223 13.15 -2.42 8.77
CA ARG A 223 13.61 -3.06 7.53
C ARG A 223 14.30 -2.08 6.58
N ILE A 224 13.72 -0.90 6.37
CA ILE A 224 14.28 0.13 5.48
C ILE A 224 15.62 0.63 6.01
N ILE A 225 15.72 0.90 7.31
CA ILE A 225 16.96 1.38 7.93
C ILE A 225 18.04 0.30 7.82
N ASN A 226 17.75 -0.93 8.23
CA ASN A 226 18.72 -2.03 8.18
C ASN A 226 19.20 -2.27 6.75
N TYR A 227 18.29 -2.31 5.77
CA TYR A 227 18.65 -2.46 4.36
C TYR A 227 19.61 -1.37 3.88
N ASN A 228 19.30 -0.09 4.17
CA ASN A 228 20.16 1.02 3.74
C ASN A 228 21.52 1.02 4.45
N VAL A 229 21.54 0.71 5.75
CA VAL A 229 22.79 0.57 6.52
C VAL A 229 23.65 -0.55 5.95
N GLU A 230 23.07 -1.71 5.64
CA GLU A 230 23.78 -2.82 5.00
C GLU A 230 24.32 -2.45 3.63
N GLN A 231 23.56 -1.71 2.80
CA GLN A 231 24.05 -1.23 1.50
C GLN A 231 25.24 -0.28 1.65
N GLU A 232 25.19 0.64 2.61
CA GLU A 232 26.30 1.53 2.92
C GLU A 232 27.52 0.75 3.43
N CYS A 233 27.35 -0.17 4.39
CA CYS A 233 28.44 -1.02 4.87
C CYS A 233 29.09 -1.84 3.74
N ASN A 234 28.28 -2.37 2.82
CA ASN A 234 28.77 -3.11 1.65
C ASN A 234 29.59 -2.23 0.68
N SER A 235 29.39 -0.91 0.68
CA SER A 235 30.25 0.02 -0.08
C SER A 235 31.68 0.11 0.48
N PHE A 236 31.84 -0.11 1.79
CA PHE A 236 33.14 -0.07 2.47
C PHE A 236 33.85 -1.44 2.54
N LEU A 237 33.15 -2.54 2.26
CA LEU A 237 33.70 -3.89 2.29
C LEU A 237 34.16 -4.33 0.88
N ARG A 238 35.40 -4.85 0.79
CA ARG A 238 35.95 -5.41 -0.46
C ARG A 238 35.24 -6.70 -0.91
N THR A 239 34.55 -7.38 0.01
CA THR A 239 33.79 -8.61 -0.24
C THR A 239 32.36 -8.37 0.24
N LYS A 240 31.38 -8.39 -0.68
CA LYS A 240 29.97 -8.12 -0.36
C LYS A 240 29.43 -9.21 0.56
N VAL A 241 28.80 -8.83 1.66
CA VAL A 241 28.02 -9.76 2.48
C VAL A 241 26.69 -9.98 1.75
N GLY A 242 26.42 -11.23 1.38
CA GLY A 242 25.26 -11.59 0.57
C GLY A 242 23.94 -11.19 1.20
N THR A 243 23.02 -10.75 0.34
CA THR A 243 21.62 -10.44 0.64
C THR A 243 20.95 -11.64 1.31
N LEU A 244 20.75 -11.57 2.64
CA LEU A 244 19.86 -12.48 3.36
C LEU A 244 18.55 -11.74 3.63
N LEU A 245 17.69 -11.70 2.61
CA LEU A 245 16.25 -11.44 2.74
C LEU A 245 15.48 -12.44 1.87
#